data_AF-A0A353D3E7-F1
#
_entry.id   AF-A0A353D3E7-F1
#
_cell.length_a   1.000
_cell.length_b   1.000
_cell.length_c   1.000
_cell.angle_alpha   90.00
_cell.angle_beta   90.00
_cell.angle_gamma   90.00
#
_symmetry.space_group_name_H-M   'P 1'
#
loop_
_entity.id
_entity.type
_entity.pdbx_description
1 polymer ?
#
loop_
_entity_poly.entity_id
_entity_poly.type
_entity_poly.pdbx_seq_one_letter_code
_entity_poly.pdbx_strand_id
1 'polypeptide(L)'
;MNKYPIWKYLIILAIIVPGFLYALPNLFGEDPALQISPTRTAIIDASTLQQVEGTLNDAGIRFHSLQLLGSGLQVRFQNTDDQLKAKDLVENELGDKYTVALNLVAATPAWLEAFDAQPMYLGLDLRGGVHFLMQVDIEGAIRNTEKRLVSDLRTGLREKRIRYVTVTSSKDKGIQVVFPDEERREQAIPVIQDDFENLSYVEAERDGKPALDLTLTEPARKEIKDFAVKQNMTALRNRINELGVAEPIVQQQGDDRIVIQLPGVQDTARAKEIIGRTATLEIMLVDEKHDVTTALQGRVPVGSRLYRDRNNRPLLLKKGIIYSGTNIVDASAGIDSRNGGAVVHITLDSRGAAINQRVTGDNIGNRMAVVYVEVKSAVKKDDDGNVVLDEEGKPVRVKSRIEEIITAPVIRDQLGKRFQIEGMDSIKESRDLALLLRAGALAAPVVIVEERTIGPSLGKENITKGFLSVLYGMIAILIFMAVYYRVFGLVADVALLLNIVLIVAVLS
;
A
#
# COMPACT_ATOMS: atom_id res chain seq x y z
N MET A 1 -45.02 -41.16 16.13
CA MET A 1 -44.99 -41.12 14.65
C MET A 1 -43.65 -40.52 14.22
N ASN A 2 -42.56 -41.29 14.30
CA ASN A 2 -41.21 -40.81 13.98
C ASN A 2 -40.76 -41.53 12.70
N LYS A 3 -40.86 -40.85 11.54
CA LYS A 3 -40.72 -41.47 10.21
C LYS A 3 -39.26 -41.56 9.72
N TYR A 4 -38.30 -41.01 10.46
CA TYR A 4 -36.88 -41.01 10.08
C TYR A 4 -35.99 -41.74 11.10
N PRO A 5 -34.95 -42.46 10.64
CA PRO A 5 -33.93 -43.05 11.51
C PRO A 5 -33.21 -42.01 12.39
N ILE A 6 -32.81 -42.39 13.60
CA ILE A 6 -32.13 -41.52 14.60
C ILE A 6 -30.90 -40.82 14.02
N TRP A 7 -30.13 -41.50 13.17
CA TRP A 7 -28.93 -40.93 12.54
C TRP A 7 -29.24 -39.71 11.66
N LYS A 8 -30.43 -39.64 11.04
CA LYS A 8 -30.83 -38.46 10.24
C LYS A 8 -31.09 -37.25 11.15
N TYR A 9 -31.70 -37.47 12.31
CA TYR A 9 -31.88 -36.40 13.30
C TYR A 9 -30.55 -35.94 13.90
N LEU A 10 -29.60 -36.85 14.11
CA LEU A 10 -28.24 -36.50 14.53
C LEU A 10 -27.51 -35.66 13.48
N ILE A 11 -27.65 -35.99 12.19
CA ILE A 11 -27.09 -35.16 11.10
C ILE A 11 -27.74 -33.77 11.08
N ILE A 12 -29.05 -33.69 11.22
CA ILE A 12 -29.76 -32.40 11.28
C ILE A 12 -29.24 -31.56 12.46
N LEU A 13 -29.09 -32.16 13.64
CA LEU A 13 -28.54 -31.48 14.82
C LEU A 13 -27.09 -31.03 14.58
N ALA A 14 -26.27 -31.88 13.95
CA ALA A 14 -24.87 -31.59 13.62
C ALA A 14 -24.71 -30.45 12.62
N ILE A 15 -25.72 -30.15 11.80
CA ILE A 15 -25.72 -28.99 10.88
C ILE A 15 -26.28 -27.75 11.58
N ILE A 16 -27.38 -27.90 12.33
CA ILE A 16 -28.08 -26.77 12.97
C ILE A 16 -27.23 -26.14 14.07
N VAL A 17 -26.60 -26.93 14.93
CA VAL A 17 -25.86 -26.40 16.10
C VAL A 17 -24.68 -25.51 15.66
N PRO A 18 -23.80 -25.92 14.73
CA PRO A 18 -22.81 -25.02 14.16
C PRO A 18 -23.44 -23.85 13.42
N GLY A 19 -24.52 -24.07 12.67
CA GLY A 19 -25.25 -22.99 11.98
C GLY A 19 -25.66 -21.86 12.92
N PHE A 20 -26.25 -22.18 14.07
CA PHE A 20 -26.57 -21.17 15.09
C PHE A 20 -25.32 -20.49 15.67
N LEU A 21 -24.25 -21.26 15.93
CA LEU A 21 -22.99 -20.74 16.44
C LEU A 21 -22.37 -19.68 15.50
N TYR A 22 -22.33 -19.96 14.20
CA TYR A 22 -21.75 -19.07 13.19
C TYR A 22 -22.70 -17.92 12.78
N ALA A 23 -24.02 -18.05 12.99
CA ALA A 23 -24.97 -16.96 12.75
C ALA A 23 -25.02 -15.93 13.91
N LEU A 24 -24.72 -16.35 15.14
CA LEU A 24 -24.79 -15.54 16.38
C LEU A 24 -24.02 -14.19 16.33
N PRO A 25 -22.80 -14.10 15.78
CA PRO A 25 -22.03 -12.85 15.71
C PRO A 25 -22.80 -11.67 15.10
N ASN A 26 -23.66 -11.93 14.12
CA ASN A 26 -24.45 -10.90 13.42
C ASN A 26 -25.45 -10.15 14.32
N LEU A 27 -25.75 -10.68 15.51
CA LEU A 27 -26.68 -10.05 16.45
C LEU A 27 -26.03 -8.97 17.32
N PHE A 28 -24.70 -8.93 17.40
CA PHE A 28 -24.00 -8.03 18.32
C PHE A 28 -23.73 -6.63 17.73
N GLY A 29 -23.78 -6.47 16.41
CA GLY A 29 -23.55 -5.18 15.75
C GLY A 29 -22.07 -4.75 15.75
N GLU A 30 -21.83 -3.44 15.67
CA GLU A 30 -20.48 -2.85 15.61
C GLU A 30 -20.29 -1.78 16.69
N ASP A 31 -19.09 -1.78 17.30
CA ASP A 31 -18.62 -0.76 18.24
C ASP A 31 -17.77 0.30 17.51
N PRO A 32 -17.96 1.59 17.81
CA PRO A 32 -17.02 2.65 17.45
C PRO A 32 -15.62 2.38 18.00
N ALA A 33 -14.59 2.39 17.16
CA ALA A 33 -13.23 2.06 17.57
C ALA A 33 -12.19 3.03 17.00
N LEU A 34 -11.19 3.38 17.79
CA LEU A 34 -10.01 4.09 17.35
C LEU A 34 -8.90 3.07 17.09
N GLN A 35 -8.42 3.01 15.85
CA GLN A 35 -7.28 2.20 15.46
C GLN A 35 -6.06 3.10 15.40
N ILE A 36 -5.01 2.74 16.13
CA ILE A 36 -3.75 3.46 16.14
C ILE A 36 -2.71 2.54 15.54
N SER A 37 -2.22 2.92 14.37
CA SER A 37 -1.21 2.18 13.62
C SER A 37 0.08 3.00 13.57
N PRO A 38 1.27 2.39 13.56
CA PRO A 38 2.50 3.13 13.36
C PRO A 38 2.55 3.64 11.91
N THR A 39 2.83 4.94 11.68
CA THR A 39 2.88 5.51 10.32
C THR A 39 4.20 5.21 9.62
N ARG A 40 5.24 4.91 10.39
CA ARG A 40 6.59 4.67 9.89
C ARG A 40 7.14 3.48 10.62
N THR A 41 8.36 3.62 11.08
CA THR A 41 9.05 2.64 11.89
C THR A 41 8.72 2.75 13.39
N ALA A 42 7.69 3.52 13.78
CA ALA A 42 7.29 3.60 15.18
C ALA A 42 6.89 2.21 15.71
N ILE A 43 7.21 1.92 16.96
CA ILE A 43 6.84 0.66 17.61
C ILE A 43 5.70 0.99 18.57
N ILE A 44 4.63 0.22 18.49
CA ILE A 44 3.56 0.27 19.48
C ILE A 44 3.85 -0.79 20.53
N ASP A 45 3.98 -0.34 21.77
CA ASP A 45 4.33 -1.15 22.93
C ASP A 45 3.43 -0.82 24.14
N ALA A 46 3.72 -1.46 25.27
CA ALA A 46 2.97 -1.23 26.51
C ALA A 46 3.08 0.22 27.01
N SER A 47 4.16 0.94 26.69
CA SER A 47 4.31 2.35 27.06
C SER A 47 3.34 3.24 26.28
N THR A 48 3.18 2.97 24.98
CA THR A 48 2.21 3.66 24.12
C THR A 48 0.79 3.38 24.61
N LEU A 49 0.48 2.15 25.01
CA LEU A 49 -0.81 1.78 25.60
C LEU A 49 -1.11 2.60 26.86
N GLN A 50 -0.14 2.70 27.79
CA GLN A 50 -0.29 3.49 29.01
C GLN A 50 -0.45 4.99 28.72
N GLN A 51 0.28 5.52 27.74
CA GLN A 51 0.18 6.93 27.35
C GLN A 51 -1.22 7.25 26.79
N VAL A 52 -1.75 6.39 25.91
CA VAL A 52 -3.11 6.55 25.37
C VAL A 52 -4.16 6.37 26.47
N GLU A 53 -4.01 5.37 27.34
CA GLU A 53 -4.91 5.16 28.48
C GLU A 53 -4.94 6.37 29.41
N GLY A 54 -3.77 6.92 29.76
CA GLY A 54 -3.65 8.13 30.58
C GLY A 54 -4.35 9.32 29.92
N THR A 55 -4.09 9.56 28.64
CA THR A 55 -4.69 10.67 27.87
C THR A 55 -6.22 10.60 27.85
N LEU A 56 -6.79 9.39 27.65
CA LEU A 56 -8.24 9.20 27.63
C LEU A 56 -8.88 9.35 29.02
N ASN A 57 -8.22 8.83 30.06
CA ASN A 57 -8.68 8.94 31.44
C ASN A 57 -8.61 10.39 31.95
N ASP A 58 -7.54 11.13 31.65
CA ASP A 58 -7.35 12.53 32.02
C ASP A 58 -8.41 13.43 31.36
N ALA A 59 -8.83 13.09 30.13
CA ALA A 59 -9.92 13.75 29.42
C ALA A 59 -11.33 13.29 29.87
N GLY A 60 -11.42 12.29 30.76
CA GLY A 60 -12.69 11.73 31.24
C GLY A 60 -13.49 10.96 30.19
N ILE A 61 -12.83 10.47 29.13
CA ILE A 61 -13.49 9.74 28.04
C ILE A 61 -13.62 8.26 28.43
N ARG A 62 -14.86 7.74 28.37
CA ARG A 62 -15.13 6.33 28.68
C ARG A 62 -14.88 5.45 27.46
N PHE A 63 -14.03 4.45 27.61
CA PHE A 63 -13.80 3.40 26.62
C PHE A 63 -14.19 2.03 27.18
N HIS A 64 -14.64 1.11 26.32
CA HIS A 64 -15.05 -0.25 26.67
C HIS A 64 -13.84 -1.17 26.84
N SER A 65 -12.90 -1.09 25.88
CA SER A 65 -11.67 -1.89 25.91
C SER A 65 -10.52 -1.16 25.23
N LEU A 66 -9.32 -1.44 25.72
CA LEU A 66 -8.06 -0.98 25.17
C LEU A 66 -7.16 -2.20 25.00
N GLN A 67 -6.78 -2.52 23.78
CA GLN A 67 -6.03 -3.73 23.49
C GLN A 67 -4.90 -3.47 22.49
N LEU A 68 -3.78 -4.15 22.71
CA LEU A 68 -2.65 -4.17 21.79
C LEU A 68 -2.88 -5.31 20.78
N LEU A 69 -3.03 -4.97 19.50
CA LEU A 69 -3.03 -5.93 18.40
C LEU A 69 -1.64 -6.05 17.79
N GLY A 70 -1.35 -7.15 17.09
CA GLY A 70 -0.03 -7.38 16.47
C GLY A 70 0.44 -6.27 15.51
N SER A 71 -0.50 -5.49 14.96
CA SER A 71 -0.30 -4.38 14.02
C SER A 71 -0.57 -2.98 14.60
N GLY A 72 -1.09 -2.85 15.84
CA GLY A 72 -1.60 -1.56 16.32
C GLY A 72 -2.12 -1.56 17.75
N LEU A 73 -2.60 -0.41 18.21
CA LEU A 73 -3.45 -0.30 19.40
C LEU A 73 -4.90 -0.10 18.92
N GLN A 74 -5.85 -0.74 19.60
CA GLN A 74 -7.27 -0.52 19.36
C GLN A 74 -7.95 -0.09 20.65
N VAL A 75 -8.75 0.96 20.54
CA VAL A 75 -9.62 1.46 21.61
C VAL A 75 -11.06 1.35 21.16
N ARG A 76 -11.93 0.66 21.92
CA ARG A 76 -13.38 0.56 21.63
C ARG A 76 -14.15 1.54 22.51
N PHE A 77 -15.13 2.24 21.95
CA PHE A 77 -15.97 3.24 22.63
C PHE A 77 -17.43 2.81 22.62
N GLN A 78 -18.22 3.37 23.54
CA GLN A 78 -19.66 3.11 23.59
C GLN A 78 -20.46 3.89 22.53
N ASN A 79 -19.92 5.03 22.08
CA ASN A 79 -20.59 5.93 21.15
C ASN A 79 -19.57 6.65 20.25
N THR A 80 -20.07 7.20 19.14
CA THR A 80 -19.24 7.89 18.14
C THR A 80 -18.73 9.26 18.64
N ASP A 81 -19.43 9.92 19.56
CA ASP A 81 -19.03 11.23 20.07
C ASP A 81 -17.75 11.14 20.91
N ASP A 82 -17.65 10.12 21.77
CA ASP A 82 -16.48 9.82 22.57
C ASP A 82 -15.30 9.38 21.68
N GLN A 83 -15.58 8.61 20.62
CA GLN A 83 -14.59 8.22 19.61
C GLN A 83 -13.99 9.44 18.90
N LEU A 84 -14.84 10.41 18.49
CA LEU A 84 -14.39 11.62 17.79
C LEU A 84 -13.52 12.51 18.69
N LYS A 85 -13.94 12.73 19.94
CA LYS A 85 -13.13 13.49 20.92
C LYS A 85 -11.81 12.79 21.22
N ALA A 86 -11.83 11.46 21.37
CA ALA A 86 -10.64 10.66 21.60
C ALA A 86 -9.66 10.75 20.44
N LYS A 87 -10.14 10.77 19.19
CA LYS A 87 -9.29 10.89 17.99
C LYS A 87 -8.42 12.15 18.07
N ASP A 88 -9.04 13.31 18.25
CA ASP A 88 -8.31 14.58 18.23
C ASP A 88 -7.29 14.68 19.38
N LEU A 89 -7.63 14.18 20.56
CA LEU A 89 -6.71 14.17 21.71
C LEU A 89 -5.52 13.23 21.50
N VAL A 90 -5.79 12.00 21.08
CA VAL A 90 -4.76 10.98 20.87
C VAL A 90 -3.86 11.34 19.69
N GLU A 91 -4.42 11.95 18.63
CA GLU A 91 -3.64 12.40 17.47
C GLU A 91 -2.69 13.54 17.84
N ASN A 92 -3.13 14.50 18.67
CA ASN A 92 -2.27 15.58 19.15
C ASN A 92 -1.15 15.09 20.09
N GLU A 93 -1.45 14.12 20.95
CA GLU A 93 -0.49 13.58 21.91
C GLU A 93 0.57 12.68 21.24
N LEU A 94 0.15 11.81 20.32
CA LEU A 94 1.03 10.86 19.64
C LEU A 94 1.81 11.50 18.48
N GLY A 95 1.31 12.59 17.92
CA GLY A 95 1.92 13.33 16.81
C GLY A 95 2.07 12.51 15.52
N ASP A 96 2.93 12.98 14.61
CA ASP A 96 3.11 12.42 13.26
C ASP A 96 3.72 10.99 13.19
N LYS A 97 4.07 10.41 14.33
CA LYS A 97 4.67 9.06 14.40
C LYS A 97 3.63 7.95 14.26
N TYR A 98 2.38 8.25 14.61
CA TYR A 98 1.29 7.29 14.62
C TYR A 98 0.13 7.81 13.77
N THR A 99 -0.58 6.88 13.14
CA THR A 99 -1.81 7.14 12.41
C THR A 99 -2.96 6.75 13.30
N VAL A 100 -3.78 7.74 13.66
CA VAL A 100 -5.01 7.55 14.42
C VAL A 100 -6.17 7.53 13.43
N ALA A 101 -6.86 6.40 13.33
CA ALA A 101 -7.93 6.17 12.37
C ALA A 101 -9.24 5.80 13.07
N LEU A 102 -10.33 6.43 12.62
CA LEU A 102 -11.69 6.07 13.03
C LEU A 102 -12.11 4.79 12.31
N ASN A 103 -12.58 3.80 13.07
CA ASN A 103 -13.02 2.51 12.58
C ASN A 103 -14.31 2.07 13.28
N LEU A 104 -14.98 1.05 12.73
CA LEU A 104 -16.09 0.32 13.35
C LEU A 104 -15.66 -1.14 13.43
N VAL A 105 -15.75 -1.77 14.60
CA VAL A 105 -15.34 -3.17 14.77
C VAL A 105 -16.49 -3.99 15.33
N ALA A 106 -16.62 -5.24 14.88
CA ALA A 106 -17.66 -6.13 15.35
C ALA A 106 -17.66 -6.24 16.89
N ALA A 107 -18.83 -6.08 17.50
CA ALA A 107 -19.03 -6.22 18.94
C ALA A 107 -19.14 -7.70 19.37
N THR A 108 -18.56 -8.61 18.59
CA THR A 108 -18.62 -10.05 18.82
C THR A 108 -17.89 -10.40 20.12
N PRO A 109 -18.51 -11.19 21.03
CA PRO A 109 -17.85 -11.66 22.23
C PRO A 109 -16.59 -12.49 21.93
N ALA A 110 -15.55 -12.34 22.75
CA ALA A 110 -14.26 -13.03 22.58
C ALA A 110 -14.38 -14.58 22.51
N TRP A 111 -15.39 -15.17 23.16
CA TRP A 111 -15.61 -16.62 23.09
C TRP A 111 -16.14 -17.09 21.72
N LEU A 112 -16.84 -16.24 20.96
CA LEU A 112 -17.25 -16.52 19.59
C LEU A 112 -16.10 -16.30 18.61
N GLU A 113 -15.34 -15.22 18.81
CA GLU A 113 -14.11 -14.95 18.03
C GLU A 113 -13.09 -16.09 18.16
N ALA A 114 -13.01 -16.75 19.32
CA ALA A 114 -12.14 -17.91 19.52
C ALA A 114 -12.47 -19.13 18.63
N PHE A 115 -13.70 -19.21 18.10
CA PHE A 115 -14.11 -20.23 17.13
C PHE A 115 -14.05 -19.73 15.68
N ASP A 116 -13.45 -18.56 15.44
CA ASP A 116 -13.43 -17.85 14.16
C ASP A 116 -14.85 -17.59 13.62
N ALA A 117 -15.84 -17.46 14.52
CA ALA A 117 -17.19 -17.08 14.17
C ALA A 117 -17.25 -15.55 14.02
N GLN A 118 -17.07 -15.07 12.79
CA GLN A 118 -17.14 -13.66 12.45
C GLN A 118 -18.54 -13.29 11.94
N PRO A 119 -18.99 -12.03 12.05
CA PRO A 119 -20.23 -11.61 11.42
C PRO A 119 -20.05 -11.53 9.89
N MET A 120 -21.18 -11.57 9.18
CA MET A 120 -21.23 -11.40 7.73
C MET A 120 -20.58 -10.08 7.31
N TYR A 121 -19.79 -10.15 6.25
CA TYR A 121 -19.15 -8.97 5.67
C TYR A 121 -20.17 -8.01 5.05
N LEU A 122 -20.16 -6.76 5.54
CA LEU A 122 -20.98 -5.68 5.00
C LEU A 122 -20.17 -4.86 3.99
N GLY A 123 -20.68 -4.76 2.77
CA GLY A 123 -20.10 -3.91 1.74
C GLY A 123 -20.20 -2.42 2.05
N LEU A 124 -19.56 -1.61 1.20
CA LEU A 124 -19.50 -0.15 1.33
C LEU A 124 -20.87 0.52 1.48
N ASP A 125 -21.89 0.03 0.77
CA ASP A 125 -23.25 0.62 0.78
C ASP A 125 -23.97 0.42 2.13
N LEU A 126 -23.53 -0.57 2.93
CA LEU A 126 -24.12 -0.93 4.21
C LEU A 126 -23.28 -0.43 5.38
N ARG A 127 -21.96 -0.57 5.32
CA ARG A 127 -21.03 -0.14 6.38
C ARG A 127 -20.63 1.34 6.27
N GLY A 128 -20.90 1.97 5.13
CA GLY A 128 -20.30 3.25 4.78
C GLY A 128 -18.81 3.11 4.48
N GLY A 129 -18.18 4.20 4.03
CA GLY A 129 -16.77 4.23 3.68
C GLY A 129 -16.46 5.10 2.47
N VAL A 130 -15.36 4.76 1.79
CA VAL A 130 -14.91 5.46 0.58
C VAL A 130 -14.71 4.54 -0.61
N HIS A 131 -15.04 5.07 -1.78
CA HIS A 131 -14.77 4.49 -3.09
C HIS A 131 -13.90 5.44 -3.91
N PHE A 132 -12.72 4.96 -4.33
CA PHE A 132 -11.82 5.68 -5.22
C PHE A 132 -11.70 4.95 -6.55
N LEU A 133 -11.80 5.69 -7.65
CA LEU A 133 -11.34 5.25 -8.96
C LEU A 133 -10.02 5.96 -9.26
N MET A 134 -8.96 5.18 -9.43
CA MET A 134 -7.63 5.70 -9.74
C MET A 134 -7.26 5.35 -11.17
N GLN A 135 -6.59 6.27 -11.87
CA GLN A 135 -6.01 6.05 -13.19
C GLN A 135 -4.48 5.99 -13.10
N VAL A 136 -3.90 4.99 -13.75
CA VAL A 136 -2.45 4.77 -13.84
C VAL A 136 -1.88 5.50 -15.06
N ASP A 137 -0.79 6.26 -14.89
CA ASP A 137 -0.07 6.91 -16.01
C ASP A 137 0.74 5.88 -16.81
N ILE A 138 0.07 5.11 -17.68
CA ILE A 138 0.68 4.09 -18.54
C ILE A 138 1.73 4.71 -19.47
N GLU A 139 1.44 5.90 -20.01
CA GLU A 139 2.39 6.63 -20.85
C GLU A 139 3.66 7.01 -20.07
N GLY A 140 3.53 7.33 -18.78
CA GLY A 140 4.65 7.50 -17.87
C GLY A 140 5.50 6.24 -17.70
N ALA A 141 4.86 5.08 -17.51
CA ALA A 141 5.56 3.79 -17.43
C ALA A 141 6.31 3.45 -18.73
N ILE A 142 5.69 3.70 -19.89
CA ILE A 142 6.29 3.51 -21.20
C ILE A 142 7.52 4.39 -21.35
N ARG A 143 7.40 5.71 -21.11
CA ARG A 143 8.54 6.65 -21.17
C ARG A 143 9.68 6.26 -20.23
N ASN A 144 9.38 5.76 -19.04
CA ASN A 144 10.40 5.31 -18.09
C ASN A 144 11.10 4.03 -18.59
N THR A 145 10.37 3.13 -19.24
CA THR A 145 10.93 1.94 -19.88
C THR A 145 11.79 2.29 -21.08
N GLU A 146 11.37 3.22 -21.94
CA GLU A 146 12.18 3.72 -23.05
C GLU A 146 13.50 4.34 -22.58
N LYS A 147 13.48 5.14 -21.50
CA LYS A 147 14.70 5.68 -20.89
C LYS A 147 15.65 4.58 -20.38
N ARG A 148 15.11 3.47 -19.89
CA ARG A 148 15.91 2.30 -19.47
C ARG A 148 16.52 1.63 -20.70
N LEU A 149 15.71 1.35 -21.72
CA LEU A 149 16.15 0.76 -22.98
C LEU A 149 17.20 1.62 -23.71
N VAL A 150 17.13 2.95 -23.63
CA VAL A 150 18.20 3.84 -24.13
C VAL A 150 19.56 3.50 -23.50
N SER A 151 19.60 3.22 -22.20
CA SER A 151 20.83 2.83 -21.51
C SER A 151 21.31 1.44 -21.94
N ASP A 152 20.36 0.52 -22.13
CA ASP A 152 20.65 -0.86 -22.49
C ASP A 152 21.15 -0.95 -23.94
N LEU A 153 20.52 -0.24 -24.88
CA LEU A 153 20.95 -0.09 -26.28
C LEU A 153 22.35 0.52 -26.38
N ARG A 154 22.65 1.57 -25.60
CA ARG A 154 24.01 2.16 -25.56
C ARG A 154 25.07 1.14 -25.13
N THR A 155 24.70 0.24 -24.24
CA THR A 155 25.60 -0.80 -23.70
C THR A 155 25.76 -1.92 -24.71
N GLY A 156 24.67 -2.48 -25.24
CA GLY A 156 24.68 -3.55 -26.24
C GLY A 156 25.43 -3.16 -27.53
N LEU A 157 25.16 -1.96 -28.07
CA LEU A 157 25.89 -1.46 -29.24
C LEU A 157 27.40 -1.31 -28.96
N ARG A 158 27.78 -0.87 -27.75
CA ARG A 158 29.19 -0.73 -27.37
C ARG A 158 29.87 -2.11 -27.23
N GLU A 159 29.19 -3.10 -26.65
CA GLU A 159 29.71 -4.47 -26.52
C GLU A 159 29.96 -5.13 -27.88
N LYS A 160 29.05 -4.92 -28.84
CA LYS A 160 29.19 -5.37 -30.23
C LYS A 160 30.11 -4.47 -31.08
N ARG A 161 30.72 -3.45 -30.47
CA ARG A 161 31.63 -2.48 -31.10
C ARG A 161 31.02 -1.65 -32.24
N ILE A 162 29.71 -1.47 -32.23
CA ILE A 162 28.98 -0.65 -33.21
C ILE A 162 29.01 0.81 -32.74
N ARG A 163 29.57 1.70 -33.57
CA ARG A 163 29.66 3.13 -33.24
C ARG A 163 28.31 3.81 -33.53
N TYR A 164 27.82 4.56 -32.55
CA TYR A 164 26.67 5.45 -32.68
C TYR A 164 27.07 6.89 -32.34
N VAL A 165 26.32 7.86 -32.89
CA VAL A 165 26.48 9.29 -32.60
C VAL A 165 25.70 9.64 -31.34
N THR A 166 24.42 9.25 -31.28
CA THR A 166 23.58 9.48 -30.12
C THR A 166 22.48 8.43 -30.00
N VAL A 167 22.06 8.17 -28.76
CA VAL A 167 20.87 7.36 -28.43
C VAL A 167 20.04 8.18 -27.46
N THR A 168 18.82 8.54 -27.81
CA THR A 168 17.96 9.39 -26.98
C THR A 168 16.51 8.91 -27.00
N SER A 169 15.76 9.16 -25.93
CA SER A 169 14.30 8.98 -25.94
C SER A 169 13.64 10.27 -26.42
N SER A 170 12.74 10.17 -27.40
CA SER A 170 11.89 11.25 -27.89
C SER A 170 10.46 11.06 -27.38
N LYS A 171 9.75 12.17 -27.07
CA LYS A 171 8.37 12.10 -26.56
C LYS A 171 7.38 11.49 -27.56
N ASP A 172 7.62 11.66 -28.86
CA ASP A 172 6.65 11.28 -29.91
C ASP A 172 7.10 10.08 -30.75
N LYS A 173 8.37 9.68 -30.67
CA LYS A 173 8.98 8.67 -31.56
C LYS A 173 9.70 7.53 -30.82
N GLY A 174 9.41 7.35 -29.53
CA GLY A 174 10.06 6.33 -28.70
C GLY A 174 11.55 6.58 -28.54
N ILE A 175 12.39 5.71 -29.08
CA ILE A 175 13.84 5.76 -28.93
C ILE A 175 14.48 6.04 -30.29
N GLN A 176 15.37 7.03 -30.34
CA GLN A 176 16.11 7.38 -31.54
C GLN A 176 17.58 7.00 -31.40
N VAL A 177 18.11 6.30 -32.39
CA VAL A 177 19.53 5.97 -32.53
C VAL A 177 20.06 6.62 -33.82
N VAL A 178 21.08 7.46 -33.71
CA VAL A 178 21.73 8.09 -34.87
C VAL A 178 23.11 7.46 -35.09
N PHE A 179 23.40 7.09 -36.32
CA PHE A 179 24.64 6.44 -36.74
C PHE A 179 25.52 7.40 -37.55
N PRO A 180 26.84 7.16 -37.60
CA PRO A 180 27.75 7.98 -38.42
C PRO A 180 27.54 7.78 -39.92
N ASP A 181 27.16 6.56 -40.35
CA ASP A 181 26.97 6.18 -41.75
C ASP A 181 26.09 4.91 -41.86
N GLU A 182 25.69 4.57 -43.09
CA GLU A 182 24.67 3.57 -43.39
C GLU A 182 25.14 2.15 -43.07
N GLU A 183 26.42 1.86 -43.27
CA GLU A 183 27.03 0.57 -42.96
C GLU A 183 26.88 0.23 -41.46
N ARG A 184 27.06 1.22 -40.57
CA ARG A 184 26.90 1.00 -39.12
C ARG A 184 25.43 0.87 -38.72
N ARG A 185 24.50 1.51 -39.45
CA ARG A 185 23.05 1.32 -39.25
C ARG A 185 22.68 -0.12 -39.61
N GLU A 186 23.10 -0.60 -40.77
CA GLU A 186 22.82 -1.97 -41.25
C GLU A 186 23.40 -3.04 -40.32
N GLN A 187 24.60 -2.81 -39.77
CA GLN A 187 25.18 -3.70 -38.75
C GLN A 187 24.40 -3.69 -37.43
N ALA A 188 23.75 -2.58 -37.08
CA ALA A 188 23.00 -2.45 -35.83
C ALA A 188 21.62 -3.11 -35.87
N ILE A 189 20.96 -3.13 -37.04
CA ILE A 189 19.62 -3.72 -37.20
C ILE A 189 19.53 -5.17 -36.66
N PRO A 190 20.38 -6.13 -37.07
CA PRO A 190 20.26 -7.51 -36.57
C PRO A 190 20.55 -7.60 -35.06
N VAL A 191 21.49 -6.80 -34.54
CA VAL A 191 21.78 -6.75 -33.10
C VAL A 191 20.56 -6.26 -32.32
N ILE A 192 19.87 -5.23 -32.83
CA ILE A 192 18.67 -4.69 -32.19
C ILE A 192 17.53 -5.70 -32.27
N GLN A 193 17.34 -6.38 -33.40
CA GLN A 193 16.30 -7.39 -33.55
C GLN A 193 16.51 -8.62 -32.65
N ASP A 194 17.76 -9.10 -32.54
CA ASP A 194 18.09 -10.29 -31.75
C ASP A 194 18.09 -10.01 -30.24
N ASP A 195 18.70 -8.90 -29.81
CA ASP A 195 18.86 -8.60 -28.38
C ASP A 195 17.63 -7.86 -27.80
N PHE A 196 16.75 -7.29 -28.65
CA PHE A 196 15.59 -6.48 -28.24
C PHE A 196 14.31 -6.82 -29.04
N GLU A 197 13.81 -8.05 -28.88
CA GLU A 197 12.57 -8.54 -29.52
C GLU A 197 11.31 -7.67 -29.25
N ASN A 198 11.35 -6.85 -28.19
CA ASN A 198 10.27 -5.96 -27.79
C ASN A 198 10.26 -4.60 -28.52
N LEU A 199 11.20 -4.36 -29.45
CA LEU A 199 11.30 -3.14 -30.24
C LEU A 199 11.04 -3.42 -31.72
N SER A 200 10.18 -2.59 -32.33
CA SER A 200 10.14 -2.40 -33.78
C SER A 200 11.03 -1.22 -34.16
N TYR A 201 11.53 -1.21 -35.39
CA TYR A 201 12.33 -0.11 -35.92
C TYR A 201 11.74 0.43 -37.21
N VAL A 202 11.98 1.71 -37.45
CA VAL A 202 11.75 2.39 -38.72
C VAL A 202 13.04 3.11 -39.09
N GLU A 203 13.50 2.91 -40.32
CA GLU A 203 14.64 3.64 -40.85
C GLU A 203 14.30 5.12 -41.03
N ALA A 204 15.19 5.98 -40.56
CA ALA A 204 15.01 7.42 -40.58
C ALA A 204 16.34 8.11 -40.93
N GLU A 205 16.26 9.41 -41.16
CA GLU A 205 17.44 10.25 -41.38
C GLU A 205 17.33 11.51 -40.50
N ARG A 206 18.44 11.92 -39.89
CA ARG A 206 18.52 13.09 -39.01
C ARG A 206 19.79 13.87 -39.29
N ASP A 207 19.63 15.15 -39.61
CA ASP A 207 20.75 16.05 -39.92
C ASP A 207 21.72 15.48 -40.97
N GLY A 208 21.17 14.81 -41.99
CA GLY A 208 21.94 14.13 -43.05
C GLY A 208 22.67 12.86 -42.61
N LYS A 209 22.30 12.28 -41.45
CA LYS A 209 22.87 11.05 -40.92
C LYS A 209 21.81 9.95 -40.81
N PRO A 210 22.19 8.69 -41.08
CA PRO A 210 21.28 7.55 -40.97
C PRO A 210 20.89 7.31 -39.51
N ALA A 211 19.62 7.05 -39.28
CA ALA A 211 19.03 6.86 -37.96
C ALA A 211 18.03 5.70 -37.95
N LEU A 212 17.75 5.20 -36.75
CA LEU A 212 16.65 4.27 -36.47
C LEU A 212 15.74 4.90 -35.42
N ASP A 213 14.47 5.03 -35.75
CA ASP A 213 13.41 5.34 -34.79
C ASP A 213 12.85 3.99 -34.30
N LEU A 214 13.09 3.65 -33.03
CA LEU A 214 12.67 2.42 -32.38
C LEU A 214 11.44 2.66 -31.51
N THR A 215 10.43 1.81 -31.64
CA THR A 215 9.19 1.88 -30.87
C THR A 215 8.90 0.55 -30.20
N LEU A 216 8.27 0.58 -29.01
CA LEU A 216 7.83 -0.65 -28.36
C LEU A 216 6.73 -1.32 -29.19
N THR A 217 6.83 -2.63 -29.37
CA THR A 217 5.80 -3.42 -30.05
C THR A 217 4.50 -3.42 -29.23
N GLU A 218 3.35 -3.61 -29.88
CA GLU A 218 2.05 -3.67 -29.18
C GLU A 218 2.00 -4.74 -28.05
N PRO A 219 2.56 -5.95 -28.23
CA PRO A 219 2.68 -6.92 -27.13
C PRO A 219 3.49 -6.38 -25.94
N ALA A 220 4.63 -5.72 -26.21
CA ALA A 220 5.48 -5.16 -25.15
C ALA A 220 4.78 -4.00 -24.42
N ARG A 221 4.06 -3.13 -25.15
CA ARG A 221 3.24 -2.07 -24.55
C ARG A 221 2.16 -2.64 -23.64
N LYS A 222 1.48 -3.71 -24.07
CA LYS A 222 0.48 -4.41 -23.25
C LYS A 222 1.11 -5.03 -22.00
N GLU A 223 2.27 -5.67 -22.13
CA GLU A 223 2.98 -6.25 -20.98
C GLU A 223 3.38 -5.18 -19.96
N ILE A 224 3.93 -4.05 -20.41
CA ILE A 224 4.27 -2.91 -19.56
C ILE A 224 3.01 -2.39 -18.84
N LYS A 225 1.90 -2.29 -19.56
CA LYS A 225 0.61 -1.84 -19.01
C LYS A 225 0.09 -2.79 -17.93
N ASP A 226 0.01 -4.09 -18.23
CA ASP A 226 -0.46 -5.11 -17.30
C ASP A 226 0.44 -5.19 -16.05
N PHE A 227 1.76 -5.08 -16.25
CA PHE A 227 2.74 -5.01 -15.17
C PHE A 227 2.53 -3.76 -14.31
N ALA A 228 2.38 -2.59 -14.92
CA ALA A 228 2.20 -1.33 -14.19
C ALA A 228 0.92 -1.35 -13.33
N VAL A 229 -0.19 -1.84 -13.87
CA VAL A 229 -1.45 -1.96 -13.13
C VAL A 229 -1.34 -2.96 -11.98
N LYS A 230 -0.81 -4.16 -12.22
CA LYS A 230 -0.66 -5.19 -11.17
C LYS A 230 0.28 -4.76 -10.05
N GLN A 231 1.40 -4.11 -10.41
CA GLN A 231 2.37 -3.64 -9.43
C GLN A 231 1.77 -2.51 -8.58
N ASN A 232 1.09 -1.55 -9.21
CA ASN A 232 0.41 -0.48 -8.48
C ASN A 232 -0.70 -1.02 -7.58
N MET A 233 -1.47 -2.02 -8.04
CA MET A 233 -2.51 -2.67 -7.23
C MET A 233 -1.92 -3.33 -5.97
N THR A 234 -0.78 -4.00 -6.10
CA THR A 234 -0.05 -4.61 -4.98
C THR A 234 0.44 -3.54 -4.00
N ALA A 235 1.04 -2.46 -4.51
CA ALA A 235 1.50 -1.34 -3.68
C ALA A 235 0.34 -0.64 -2.93
N LEU A 236 -0.78 -0.42 -3.63
CA LEU A 236 -1.98 0.18 -3.05
C LEU A 236 -2.59 -0.69 -1.96
N ARG A 237 -2.70 -2.02 -2.18
CA ARG A 237 -3.18 -2.96 -1.16
C ARG A 237 -2.35 -2.88 0.12
N ASN A 238 -1.02 -2.84 0.00
CA ASN A 238 -0.13 -2.73 1.16
C ASN A 238 -0.34 -1.40 1.92
N ARG A 239 -0.46 -0.27 1.21
CA ARG A 239 -0.72 1.05 1.84
C ARG A 239 -2.07 1.10 2.54
N ILE A 240 -3.08 0.42 2.00
CA ILE A 240 -4.40 0.39 2.62
C ILE A 240 -4.39 -0.46 3.89
N ASN A 241 -3.59 -1.52 3.96
CA ASN A 241 -3.42 -2.28 5.20
C ASN A 241 -2.84 -1.38 6.32
N GLU A 242 -2.02 -0.37 5.99
CA GLU A 242 -1.50 0.61 6.97
C GLU A 242 -2.60 1.51 7.55
N LEU A 243 -3.72 1.70 6.82
CA LEU A 243 -4.89 2.44 7.32
C LEU A 243 -5.65 1.66 8.41
N GLY A 244 -5.31 0.40 8.67
CA GLY A 244 -6.03 -0.45 9.63
C GLY A 244 -7.42 -0.87 9.13
N VAL A 245 -7.66 -0.78 7.82
CA VAL A 245 -8.89 -1.27 7.19
C VAL A 245 -8.84 -2.78 7.17
N ALA A 246 -9.82 -3.43 7.81
CA ALA A 246 -9.80 -4.88 7.99
C ALA A 246 -9.77 -5.63 6.65
N GLU A 247 -10.48 -5.15 5.62
CA GLU A 247 -10.59 -5.86 4.33
C GLU A 247 -10.85 -4.90 3.15
N PRO A 248 -9.79 -4.36 2.52
CA PRO A 248 -9.97 -3.47 1.39
C PRO A 248 -10.14 -4.22 0.07
N ILE A 249 -11.06 -3.74 -0.77
CA ILE A 249 -11.23 -4.26 -2.13
C ILE A 249 -10.38 -3.40 -3.06
N VAL A 250 -9.35 -4.00 -3.65
CA VAL A 250 -8.51 -3.38 -4.68
C VAL A 250 -8.59 -4.24 -5.93
N GLN A 251 -9.19 -3.71 -6.99
CA GLN A 251 -9.41 -4.44 -8.24
C GLN A 251 -9.08 -3.56 -9.45
N GLN A 252 -8.75 -4.19 -10.56
CA GLN A 252 -8.57 -3.51 -11.84
C GLN A 252 -9.95 -3.22 -12.47
N GLN A 253 -10.16 -2.00 -12.95
CA GLN A 253 -11.36 -1.60 -13.68
C GLN A 253 -10.97 -1.11 -15.08
N GLY A 254 -11.30 -1.89 -16.10
CA GLY A 254 -10.80 -1.62 -17.47
C GLY A 254 -9.29 -1.78 -17.55
N ASP A 255 -8.64 -1.06 -18.45
CA ASP A 255 -7.25 -1.37 -18.76
C ASP A 255 -6.21 -0.55 -17.98
N ASP A 256 -6.55 0.65 -17.52
CA ASP A 256 -5.62 1.59 -16.88
C ASP A 256 -6.14 2.13 -15.54
N ARG A 257 -7.26 1.59 -15.04
CA ARG A 257 -7.87 2.05 -13.79
C ARG A 257 -7.89 0.98 -12.71
N ILE A 258 -7.84 1.45 -11.47
CA ILE A 258 -7.88 0.64 -10.26
C ILE A 258 -9.02 1.17 -9.41
N VAL A 259 -9.98 0.32 -9.09
CA VAL A 259 -11.06 0.61 -8.14
C VAL A 259 -10.63 0.18 -6.74
N ILE A 260 -10.84 1.08 -5.79
CA ILE A 260 -10.52 0.88 -4.38
C ILE A 260 -11.78 1.13 -3.56
N GLN A 261 -12.15 0.19 -2.71
CA GLN A 261 -13.24 0.34 -1.75
C GLN A 261 -12.70 0.09 -0.35
N LEU A 262 -12.93 1.06 0.54
CA LEU A 262 -12.54 0.99 1.94
C LEU A 262 -13.80 1.08 2.82
N PRO A 263 -14.44 -0.07 3.14
CA PRO A 263 -15.57 -0.10 4.05
C PRO A 263 -15.17 0.33 5.46
N GLY A 264 -16.07 1.01 6.17
CA GLY A 264 -15.87 1.43 7.55
C GLY A 264 -14.92 2.62 7.75
N VAL A 265 -14.24 3.09 6.70
CA VAL A 265 -13.36 4.26 6.77
C VAL A 265 -14.18 5.53 6.85
N GLN A 266 -14.05 6.26 7.96
CA GLN A 266 -14.81 7.50 8.18
C GLN A 266 -14.08 8.75 7.68
N ASP A 267 -12.74 8.74 7.65
CA ASP A 267 -11.92 9.89 7.25
C ASP A 267 -11.38 9.74 5.82
N THR A 268 -12.09 10.37 4.89
CA THR A 268 -11.82 10.25 3.45
C THR A 268 -10.57 11.02 3.05
N ALA A 269 -10.35 12.17 3.66
CA ALA A 269 -9.18 13.01 3.44
C ALA A 269 -7.91 12.27 3.85
N ARG A 270 -7.95 11.57 5.00
CA ARG A 270 -6.82 10.76 5.46
C ARG A 270 -6.57 9.55 4.58
N ALA A 271 -7.62 8.83 4.17
CA ALA A 271 -7.49 7.71 3.23
C ALA A 271 -6.85 8.14 1.92
N LYS A 272 -7.30 9.28 1.37
CA LYS A 272 -6.75 9.91 0.16
C LYS A 272 -5.29 10.31 0.33
N GLU A 273 -4.92 10.86 1.48
CA GLU A 273 -3.55 11.21 1.80
C GLU A 273 -2.66 9.96 1.76
N ILE A 274 -3.06 8.88 2.43
CA ILE A 274 -2.26 7.64 2.53
C ILE A 274 -2.10 6.96 1.17
N ILE A 275 -3.18 6.84 0.40
CA ILE A 275 -3.17 6.24 -0.93
C ILE A 275 -2.35 7.08 -1.93
N GLY A 276 -2.44 8.42 -1.82
CA GLY A 276 -1.79 9.37 -2.72
C GLY A 276 -0.31 9.64 -2.44
N ARG A 277 0.23 9.20 -1.30
CA ARG A 277 1.66 9.32 -0.97
C ARG A 277 2.49 8.48 -1.93
N THR A 278 3.60 9.00 -2.44
CA THR A 278 4.60 8.17 -3.15
C THR A 278 5.80 8.00 -2.25
N ALA A 279 5.96 6.80 -1.72
CA ALA A 279 7.14 6.38 -0.99
C ALA A 279 8.17 5.77 -1.94
N THR A 280 9.42 6.18 -1.82
CA THR A 280 10.57 5.60 -2.52
C THR A 280 11.72 5.44 -1.56
N LEU A 281 12.51 4.39 -1.73
CA LEU A 281 13.77 4.23 -1.00
C LEU A 281 14.93 4.71 -1.86
N GLU A 282 15.82 5.50 -1.27
CA GLU A 282 17.03 6.02 -1.90
C GLU A 282 18.25 5.53 -1.12
N ILE A 283 19.22 4.97 -1.84
CA ILE A 283 20.45 4.47 -1.25
C ILE A 283 21.52 5.52 -1.50
N MET A 284 22.14 6.01 -0.42
CA MET A 284 23.06 7.15 -0.43
C MET A 284 24.31 6.86 0.40
N LEU A 285 25.43 7.49 0.07
CA LEU A 285 26.64 7.41 0.90
C LEU A 285 26.57 8.39 2.06
N VAL A 286 27.02 7.96 3.23
CA VAL A 286 27.28 8.85 4.36
C VAL A 286 28.51 9.72 4.04
N ASP A 287 28.45 10.98 4.46
CA ASP A 287 29.60 11.88 4.39
C ASP A 287 30.43 11.74 5.67
N GLU A 288 31.41 10.84 5.62
CA GLU A 288 32.33 10.57 6.73
C GLU A 288 33.41 11.66 6.91
N LYS A 289 33.55 12.61 5.97
CA LYS A 289 34.65 13.59 5.99
C LYS A 289 34.34 14.86 6.75
N HIS A 290 33.07 15.22 6.86
CA HIS A 290 32.64 16.49 7.45
C HIS A 290 31.88 16.27 8.76
N ASP A 291 32.00 17.25 9.65
CA ASP A 291 31.38 17.16 10.97
C ASP A 291 29.89 17.55 10.96
N VAL A 292 29.06 16.66 11.50
CA VAL A 292 27.62 16.84 11.65
C VAL A 292 27.29 18.04 12.55
N THR A 293 28.13 18.37 13.54
CA THR A 293 27.84 19.49 14.46
C THR A 293 27.86 20.84 13.73
N THR A 294 28.76 21.01 12.76
CA THR A 294 28.83 22.22 11.92
C THR A 294 27.63 22.34 10.98
N ALA A 295 27.13 21.21 10.48
CA ALA A 295 25.93 21.15 9.66
C ALA A 295 24.66 21.53 10.45
N LEU A 296 24.57 21.15 11.73
CA LEU A 296 23.48 21.56 12.63
C LEU A 296 23.44 23.07 12.88
N GLN A 297 24.60 23.73 12.81
CA GLN A 297 24.72 25.20 12.91
C GLN A 297 24.40 25.93 11.59
N GLY A 298 23.88 25.22 10.58
CA GLY A 298 23.47 25.78 9.30
C GLY A 298 24.57 25.82 8.23
N ARG A 299 25.79 25.34 8.53
CA ARG A 299 26.91 25.31 7.57
C ARG A 299 27.08 23.93 6.96
N VAL A 300 26.15 23.54 6.09
CA VAL A 300 26.19 22.24 5.42
C VAL A 300 27.23 22.26 4.29
N PRO A 301 28.17 21.30 4.23
CA PRO A 301 29.18 21.22 3.16
C PRO A 301 28.57 21.11 1.76
N VAL A 302 29.27 21.66 0.76
CA VAL A 302 28.87 21.56 -0.64
C VAL A 302 28.88 20.10 -1.08
N GLY A 303 27.76 19.63 -1.63
CA GLY A 303 27.60 18.23 -2.06
C GLY A 303 27.02 17.31 -0.99
N SER A 304 26.76 17.81 0.22
CA SER A 304 26.16 17.04 1.31
C SER A 304 24.84 17.65 1.79
N ARG A 305 24.07 16.87 2.53
CA ARG A 305 22.81 17.31 3.14
C ARG A 305 22.59 16.61 4.46
N LEU A 306 22.03 17.34 5.42
CA LEU A 306 21.70 16.83 6.74
C LEU A 306 20.38 16.06 6.67
N TYR A 307 20.40 14.85 7.19
CA TYR A 307 19.23 14.00 7.38
C TYR A 307 19.12 13.62 8.86
N ARG A 308 17.97 13.06 9.24
CA ARG A 308 17.71 12.56 10.58
C ARG A 308 17.27 11.10 10.49
N ASP A 309 17.72 10.30 11.42
CA ASP A 309 17.22 8.95 11.60
C ASP A 309 15.94 8.93 12.46
N ARG A 310 15.38 7.73 12.65
CA ARG A 310 14.18 7.44 13.45
C ARG A 310 14.27 7.97 14.89
N ASN A 311 15.48 7.97 15.45
CA ASN A 311 15.78 8.43 16.80
C ASN A 311 16.14 9.92 16.84
N ASN A 312 15.83 10.65 15.76
CA ASN A 312 16.13 12.06 15.56
C ASN A 312 17.65 12.38 15.60
N ARG A 313 18.50 11.37 15.41
CA ARG A 313 19.95 11.54 15.36
C ARG A 313 20.33 12.10 13.98
N PRO A 314 21.06 13.22 13.94
CA PRO A 314 21.47 13.83 12.69
C PRO A 314 22.60 13.03 12.04
N LEU A 315 22.52 12.84 10.73
CA LEU A 315 23.55 12.20 9.93
C LEU A 315 23.71 12.95 8.60
N LEU A 316 24.95 13.16 8.19
CA LEU A 316 25.27 13.86 6.95
C LEU A 316 25.39 12.85 5.81
N LEU A 317 24.62 13.04 4.74
CA LEU A 317 24.67 12.20 3.54
C LEU A 317 25.14 13.00 2.34
N LYS A 318 25.85 12.34 1.42
CA LYS A 318 26.18 12.93 0.11
C LYS A 318 24.91 13.06 -0.72
N LYS A 319 24.79 14.13 -1.52
CA LYS A 319 23.60 14.40 -2.37
C LYS A 319 23.42 13.37 -3.51
N GLY A 320 24.46 12.62 -3.87
CA GLY A 320 24.40 11.62 -4.92
C GLY A 320 23.63 10.38 -4.49
N ILE A 321 22.52 10.10 -5.16
CA ILE A 321 21.79 8.83 -5.03
C ILE A 321 22.58 7.76 -5.78
N ILE A 322 22.91 6.65 -5.10
CA ILE A 322 23.61 5.51 -5.69
C ILE A 322 22.63 4.73 -6.58
N TYR A 323 21.53 4.28 -6.00
CA TYR A 323 20.38 3.67 -6.67
C TYR A 323 19.13 3.87 -5.81
N SER A 324 17.97 3.50 -6.35
CA SER A 324 16.68 3.61 -5.64
C SER A 324 15.99 2.26 -5.53
N GLY A 325 14.87 2.22 -4.80
CA GLY A 325 14.02 1.04 -4.71
C GLY A 325 13.52 0.49 -6.06
N THR A 326 13.52 1.31 -7.12
CA THR A 326 13.18 0.83 -8.48
C THR A 326 14.21 -0.14 -9.07
N ASN A 327 15.42 -0.19 -8.51
CA ASN A 327 16.48 -1.11 -8.91
C ASN A 327 16.47 -2.42 -8.10
N ILE A 328 15.51 -2.59 -7.19
CA ILE A 328 15.35 -3.78 -6.36
C ILE A 328 14.34 -4.71 -7.05
N VAL A 329 14.79 -5.92 -7.37
CA VAL A 329 13.96 -6.99 -7.97
C VAL A 329 13.26 -7.78 -6.88
N ASP A 330 13.95 -8.04 -5.76
CA ASP A 330 13.40 -8.79 -4.64
C ASP A 330 14.02 -8.32 -3.32
N ALA A 331 13.23 -8.39 -2.25
CA ALA A 331 13.65 -8.11 -0.89
C ALA A 331 12.93 -9.04 0.09
N SER A 332 13.70 -9.82 0.86
CA SER A 332 13.17 -10.78 1.82
C SER A 332 13.84 -10.63 3.19
N ALA A 333 13.05 -10.74 4.25
CA ALA A 333 13.56 -10.79 5.61
C ALA A 333 14.18 -12.16 5.90
N GLY A 334 15.31 -12.16 6.57
CA GLY A 334 16.03 -13.36 6.97
C GLY A 334 16.67 -13.20 8.35
N ILE A 335 17.35 -14.26 8.77
CA ILE A 335 18.19 -14.28 9.96
C ILE A 335 19.60 -14.59 9.46
N ASP A 336 20.58 -13.81 9.88
CA ASP A 336 21.97 -14.06 9.55
C ASP A 336 22.44 -15.33 10.27
N SER A 337 22.94 -16.28 9.49
CA SER A 337 23.40 -17.58 9.98
C SER A 337 24.64 -17.48 10.89
N ARG A 338 25.37 -16.36 10.87
CA ARG A 338 26.60 -16.18 11.66
C ARG A 338 26.36 -15.63 13.06
N ASN A 339 25.45 -14.67 13.21
CA ASN A 339 25.24 -13.94 14.46
C ASN A 339 23.79 -14.02 14.99
N GLY A 340 22.87 -14.64 14.24
CA GLY A 340 21.45 -14.72 14.62
C GLY A 340 20.70 -13.38 14.53
N GLY A 341 21.32 -12.34 13.98
CA GLY A 341 20.72 -11.02 13.80
C GLY A 341 19.70 -10.99 12.67
N ALA A 342 18.74 -10.07 12.76
CA ALA A 342 17.77 -9.84 11.68
C ALA A 342 18.48 -9.19 10.48
N VAL A 343 18.21 -9.70 9.28
CA VAL A 343 18.77 -9.18 8.02
C VAL A 343 17.69 -9.04 6.95
N VAL A 344 17.96 -8.19 5.95
CA VAL A 344 17.16 -8.15 4.71
C VAL A 344 18.05 -8.54 3.54
N HIS A 345 17.69 -9.63 2.86
CA HIS A 345 18.31 -10.04 1.62
C HIS A 345 17.73 -9.23 0.47
N ILE A 346 18.59 -8.58 -0.30
CA ILE A 346 18.22 -7.77 -1.46
C ILE A 346 18.79 -8.39 -2.73
N THR A 347 17.97 -8.44 -3.76
CA THR A 347 18.38 -8.73 -5.13
C THR A 347 18.16 -7.50 -6.00
N LEU A 348 19.22 -7.01 -6.64
CA LEU A 348 19.16 -5.88 -7.57
C LEU A 348 18.93 -6.35 -9.02
N ASP A 349 18.46 -5.43 -9.86
CA ASP A 349 18.52 -5.54 -11.31
C ASP A 349 19.99 -5.42 -11.80
N SER A 350 20.25 -5.70 -13.08
CA SER A 350 21.62 -5.69 -13.63
C SER A 350 22.28 -4.30 -13.51
N ARG A 351 21.50 -3.23 -13.69
CA ARG A 351 22.00 -1.84 -13.63
C ARG A 351 22.37 -1.45 -12.19
N GLY A 352 21.47 -1.70 -11.25
CA GLY A 352 21.67 -1.49 -9.82
C GLY A 352 22.85 -2.29 -9.31
N ALA A 353 22.97 -3.57 -9.70
CA ALA A 353 24.11 -4.42 -9.33
C ALA A 353 25.45 -3.83 -9.80
N ALA A 354 25.54 -3.37 -11.06
CA ALA A 354 26.77 -2.79 -11.59
C ALA A 354 27.15 -1.47 -10.90
N ILE A 355 26.17 -0.63 -10.55
CA ILE A 355 26.43 0.60 -9.79
C ILE A 355 26.83 0.27 -8.35
N ASN A 356 26.11 -0.64 -7.69
CA ASN A 356 26.36 -1.06 -6.32
C ASN A 356 27.78 -1.65 -6.18
N GLN A 357 28.18 -2.53 -7.08
CA GLN A 357 29.51 -3.16 -7.07
C GLN A 357 30.64 -2.12 -7.22
N ARG A 358 30.48 -1.15 -8.12
CA ARG A 358 31.48 -0.08 -8.31
C ARG A 358 31.57 0.80 -7.06
N VAL A 359 30.43 1.31 -6.60
CA VAL A 359 30.40 2.30 -5.51
C VAL A 359 30.82 1.66 -4.18
N THR A 360 30.41 0.44 -3.89
CA THR A 360 30.82 -0.25 -2.65
C THR A 360 32.29 -0.64 -2.67
N GLY A 361 32.84 -1.05 -3.83
CA GLY A 361 34.27 -1.33 -3.98
C GLY A 361 35.15 -0.11 -3.65
N ASP A 362 34.72 1.08 -4.05
CA ASP A 362 35.43 2.34 -3.79
C ASP A 362 35.19 2.91 -2.38
N ASN A 363 34.27 2.35 -1.59
CA ASN A 363 33.81 2.91 -0.31
C ASN A 363 33.77 1.87 0.82
N ILE A 364 34.62 0.84 0.77
CA ILE A 364 34.78 -0.13 1.86
C ILE A 364 35.18 0.61 3.15
N GLY A 365 34.51 0.30 4.26
CA GLY A 365 34.68 0.95 5.56
C GLY A 365 33.79 2.19 5.78
N ASN A 366 33.21 2.77 4.73
CA ASN A 366 32.26 3.88 4.87
C ASN A 366 30.84 3.37 5.09
N ARG A 367 29.95 4.20 5.65
CA ARG A 367 28.53 3.85 5.78
C ARG A 367 27.71 4.16 4.54
N MET A 368 26.72 3.31 4.29
CA MET A 368 25.73 3.44 3.23
C MET A 368 24.35 3.54 3.87
N ALA A 369 23.68 4.67 3.68
CA ALA A 369 22.37 4.93 4.24
C ALA A 369 21.25 4.49 3.29
N VAL A 370 20.22 3.87 3.86
CA VAL A 370 18.91 3.68 3.23
C VAL A 370 18.00 4.78 3.72
N VAL A 371 17.56 5.64 2.80
CA VAL A 371 16.71 6.78 3.08
C VAL A 371 15.32 6.50 2.56
N TYR A 372 14.33 6.56 3.43
CA TYR A 372 12.93 6.59 3.06
C TYR A 372 12.55 8.01 2.65
N VAL A 373 12.03 8.14 1.44
CA VAL A 373 11.62 9.41 0.85
C VAL A 373 10.15 9.33 0.52
N GLU A 374 9.35 10.15 1.18
CA GLU A 374 7.92 10.27 0.97
C GLU A 374 7.64 11.64 0.35
N VAL A 375 6.97 11.63 -0.81
CA VAL A 375 6.47 12.87 -1.40
C VAL A 375 4.99 12.99 -1.10
N LYS A 376 4.63 13.98 -0.29
CA LYS A 376 3.26 14.39 -0.02
C LYS A 376 2.86 15.49 -0.97
N SER A 377 1.67 15.41 -1.56
CA SER A 377 1.09 16.48 -2.37
C SER A 377 -0.12 17.06 -1.64
N ALA A 378 0.08 18.21 -0.99
CA ALA A 378 -0.97 18.94 -0.30
C ALA A 378 -1.44 20.13 -1.13
N VAL A 379 -2.68 20.55 -0.94
CA VAL A 379 -3.18 21.81 -1.52
C VAL A 379 -2.47 22.97 -0.83
N LYS A 380 -1.95 23.92 -1.62
CA LYS A 380 -1.32 25.14 -1.13
C LYS A 380 -2.38 25.95 -0.42
N LYS A 381 -2.14 26.27 0.85
CA LYS A 381 -2.95 27.22 1.60
C LYS A 381 -2.21 28.55 1.68
N ASP A 382 -2.94 29.66 1.64
CA ASP A 382 -2.40 30.98 1.98
C ASP A 382 -2.23 31.14 3.50
N ASP A 383 -1.68 32.28 3.94
CA ASP A 383 -1.42 32.56 5.36
C ASP A 383 -2.73 32.64 6.18
N ASP A 384 -3.87 32.83 5.51
CA ASP A 384 -5.22 32.83 6.10
C ASP A 384 -5.89 31.43 6.07
N GLY A 385 -5.19 30.41 5.58
CA GLY A 385 -5.65 29.02 5.54
C GLY A 385 -6.57 28.67 4.36
N ASN A 386 -6.81 29.58 3.43
CA ASN A 386 -7.61 29.36 2.23
C ASN A 386 -6.81 28.67 1.12
N VAL A 387 -7.52 27.92 0.28
CA VAL A 387 -6.91 27.18 -0.84
C VAL A 387 -6.48 28.14 -1.94
N VAL A 388 -5.19 28.12 -2.30
CA VAL A 388 -4.66 28.86 -3.44
C VAL A 388 -5.10 28.17 -4.74
N LEU A 389 -5.79 28.89 -5.60
CA LEU A 389 -6.26 28.41 -6.91
C LEU A 389 -5.31 28.89 -8.02
N ASP A 390 -5.20 28.11 -9.11
CA ASP A 390 -4.51 28.51 -10.34
C ASP A 390 -5.41 29.38 -11.24
N GLU A 391 -4.87 29.85 -12.36
CA GLU A 391 -5.59 30.70 -13.34
C GLU A 391 -6.83 30.02 -13.94
N GLU A 392 -6.95 28.69 -13.79
CA GLU A 392 -8.07 27.87 -14.27
C GLU A 392 -9.07 27.52 -13.14
N GLY A 393 -8.87 28.07 -11.94
CA GLY A 393 -9.73 27.85 -10.77
C GLY A 393 -9.52 26.51 -10.07
N LYS A 394 -8.41 25.81 -10.32
CA LYS A 394 -8.07 24.53 -9.67
C LYS A 394 -7.09 24.75 -8.51
N PRO A 395 -7.16 23.95 -7.44
CA PRO A 395 -6.25 24.05 -6.30
C PRO A 395 -4.79 23.80 -6.67
N VAL A 396 -3.93 24.79 -6.44
CA VAL A 396 -2.47 24.67 -6.58
C VAL A 396 -1.97 23.68 -5.54
N ARG A 397 -1.14 22.71 -5.96
CA ARG A 397 -0.61 21.68 -5.06
C ARG A 397 0.87 21.91 -4.79
N VAL A 398 1.27 21.94 -3.52
CA VAL A 398 2.69 21.93 -3.11
C VAL A 398 3.10 20.48 -2.83
N LYS A 399 4.27 20.11 -3.35
CA LYS A 399 4.92 18.84 -3.01
C LYS A 399 5.87 19.07 -1.85
N SER A 400 5.65 18.38 -0.74
CA SER A 400 6.59 18.31 0.37
C SER A 400 7.30 16.96 0.33
N ARG A 401 8.64 16.99 0.44
CA ARG A 401 9.48 15.80 0.45
C ARG A 401 9.93 15.55 1.89
N ILE A 402 9.42 14.47 2.48
CA ILE A 402 9.79 14.03 3.83
C ILE A 402 10.81 12.90 3.67
N GLU A 403 11.87 12.97 4.44
CA GLU A 403 12.99 12.06 4.31
C GLU A 403 13.47 11.60 5.67
N GLU A 404 13.68 10.31 5.79
CA GLU A 404 14.05 9.66 7.06
C GLU A 404 15.07 8.57 6.79
N ILE A 405 16.16 8.55 7.55
CA ILE A 405 17.13 7.46 7.47
C ILE A 405 16.55 6.25 8.20
N ILE A 406 16.42 5.13 7.50
CA ILE A 406 16.00 3.87 8.07
C ILE A 406 17.18 3.19 8.77
N THR A 407 18.27 3.01 8.04
CA THR A 407 19.51 2.42 8.56
C THR A 407 20.72 2.93 7.77
N ALA A 408 21.90 2.86 8.38
CA ALA A 408 23.17 3.26 7.78
C ALA A 408 24.31 2.29 8.11
N PRO A 409 24.24 1.03 7.63
CA PRO A 409 25.28 0.03 7.88
C PRO A 409 26.62 0.39 7.22
N VAL A 410 27.70 -0.16 7.78
CA VAL A 410 29.05 -0.05 7.22
C VAL A 410 29.19 -1.01 6.03
N ILE A 411 29.76 -0.52 4.93
CA ILE A 411 30.14 -1.34 3.77
C ILE A 411 31.36 -2.17 4.17
N ARG A 412 31.21 -3.49 4.29
CA ARG A 412 32.30 -4.41 4.66
C ARG A 412 33.03 -5.00 3.45
N ASP A 413 32.29 -5.26 2.39
CA ASP A 413 32.78 -5.92 1.18
C ASP A 413 32.21 -5.24 -0.07
N GLN A 414 32.80 -5.53 -1.22
CA GLN A 414 32.26 -5.11 -2.51
C GLN A 414 30.97 -5.91 -2.80
N LEU A 415 29.83 -5.21 -2.82
CA LEU A 415 28.51 -5.83 -2.91
C LEU A 415 28.04 -5.95 -4.36
N GLY A 416 27.75 -7.19 -4.79
CA GLY A 416 27.26 -7.49 -6.14
C GLY A 416 25.72 -7.35 -6.28
N LYS A 417 25.14 -8.24 -7.09
CA LYS A 417 23.70 -8.30 -7.37
C LYS A 417 22.86 -8.70 -6.14
N ARG A 418 23.39 -9.60 -5.31
CA ARG A 418 22.73 -10.08 -4.09
C ARG A 418 23.56 -9.68 -2.89
N PHE A 419 22.94 -9.05 -1.91
CA PHE A 419 23.58 -8.66 -0.65
C PHE A 419 22.58 -8.64 0.49
N GLN A 420 23.08 -8.52 1.71
CA GLN A 420 22.25 -8.38 2.91
C GLN A 420 22.46 -7.01 3.55
N ILE A 421 21.38 -6.41 4.04
CA ILE A 421 21.41 -5.27 4.95
C ILE A 421 21.40 -5.81 6.37
N GLU A 422 22.27 -5.27 7.22
CA GLU A 422 22.38 -5.58 8.65
C GLU A 422 21.97 -4.36 9.50
N GLY A 423 21.89 -4.54 10.83
CA GLY A 423 21.66 -3.45 11.78
C GLY A 423 20.18 -3.14 12.06
N MET A 424 19.33 -4.17 12.01
CA MET A 424 17.94 -4.11 12.48
C MET A 424 17.84 -4.68 13.89
N ASP A 425 16.94 -4.10 14.69
CA ASP A 425 16.75 -4.47 16.09
C ASP A 425 15.85 -5.70 16.24
N SER A 426 15.03 -6.03 15.23
CA SER A 426 14.11 -7.17 15.28
C SER A 426 13.80 -7.81 13.92
N ILE A 427 13.32 -9.06 13.95
CA ILE A 427 12.80 -9.78 12.76
C ILE A 427 11.55 -9.06 12.18
N LYS A 428 10.75 -8.40 13.03
CA LYS A 428 9.59 -7.63 12.57
C LYS A 428 10.06 -6.45 11.72
N GLU A 429 11.06 -5.72 12.18
CA GLU A 429 11.64 -4.60 11.45
C GLU A 429 12.23 -5.04 10.10
N SER A 430 12.91 -6.19 10.04
CA SER A 430 13.43 -6.69 8.76
C SER A 430 12.31 -7.07 7.78
N ARG A 431 11.17 -7.58 8.27
CA ARG A 431 9.98 -7.83 7.44
C ARG A 431 9.37 -6.53 6.92
N ASP A 432 9.24 -5.53 7.78
CA ASP A 432 8.68 -4.22 7.41
C ASP A 432 9.58 -3.52 6.39
N LEU A 433 10.90 -3.52 6.60
CA LEU A 433 11.86 -2.99 5.65
C LEU A 433 11.85 -3.77 4.33
N ALA A 434 11.83 -5.11 4.37
CA ALA A 434 11.72 -5.93 3.17
C ALA A 434 10.41 -5.67 2.41
N LEU A 435 9.32 -5.39 3.13
CA LEU A 435 8.05 -5.00 2.53
C LEU A 435 8.15 -3.61 1.91
N LEU A 436 8.76 -2.62 2.56
CA LEU A 436 8.98 -1.29 1.99
C LEU A 436 9.89 -1.32 0.75
N LEU A 437 10.96 -2.12 0.79
CA LEU A 437 11.88 -2.33 -0.34
C LEU A 437 11.18 -3.00 -1.52
N ARG A 438 10.26 -3.94 -1.26
CA ARG A 438 9.51 -4.68 -2.29
C ARG A 438 8.27 -3.95 -2.79
N ALA A 439 7.59 -3.22 -1.92
CA ALA A 439 6.46 -2.36 -2.27
C ALA A 439 6.88 -1.35 -3.35
N GLY A 440 8.18 -0.99 -3.36
CA GLY A 440 8.80 -0.22 -4.41
C GLY A 440 8.20 1.18 -4.52
N ALA A 441 8.71 1.95 -5.48
CA ALA A 441 7.92 3.05 -6.02
C ALA A 441 6.73 2.44 -6.77
N LEU A 442 5.60 3.16 -6.86
CA LEU A 442 4.58 2.82 -7.85
C LEU A 442 5.25 2.65 -9.22
N ALA A 443 4.89 1.60 -9.96
CA ALA A 443 5.42 1.36 -11.31
C ALA A 443 5.12 2.56 -12.24
N ALA A 444 3.97 3.21 -12.03
CA ALA A 444 3.61 4.47 -12.64
C ALA A 444 2.87 5.38 -11.64
N PRO A 445 2.99 6.71 -11.77
CA PRO A 445 2.14 7.65 -11.04
C PRO A 445 0.66 7.31 -11.20
N VAL A 446 -0.11 7.47 -10.13
CA VAL A 446 -1.57 7.29 -10.13
C VAL A 446 -2.27 8.58 -9.74
N VAL A 447 -3.42 8.83 -10.35
CA VAL A 447 -4.27 9.99 -10.04
C VAL A 447 -5.68 9.51 -9.71
N ILE A 448 -6.34 10.17 -8.77
CA ILE A 448 -7.74 9.87 -8.43
C ILE A 448 -8.61 10.59 -9.45
N VAL A 449 -9.40 9.83 -10.21
CA VAL A 449 -10.32 10.36 -11.23
C VAL A 449 -11.76 10.43 -10.73
N GLU A 450 -12.13 9.59 -9.76
CA GLU A 450 -13.44 9.63 -9.12
C GLU A 450 -13.30 9.32 -7.62
N GLU A 451 -14.10 10.03 -6.81
CA GLU A 451 -14.18 9.87 -5.37
C GLU A 451 -15.65 9.88 -4.96
N ARG A 452 -16.10 8.84 -4.25
CA ARG A 452 -17.41 8.79 -3.62
C ARG A 452 -17.26 8.41 -2.16
N THR A 453 -17.99 9.12 -1.31
CA THR A 453 -18.05 8.84 0.12
C THR A 453 -19.48 8.46 0.48
N ILE A 454 -19.63 7.34 1.16
CA ILE A 454 -20.93 6.89 1.68
C ILE A 454 -20.85 7.00 3.20
N GLY A 455 -21.71 7.86 3.76
CA GLY A 455 -21.76 8.08 5.20
C GLY A 455 -22.24 6.82 5.94
N PRO A 456 -21.66 6.47 7.10
CA PRO A 456 -22.12 5.33 7.92
C PRO A 456 -23.60 5.43 8.34
N SER A 457 -24.13 6.65 8.49
CA SER A 457 -25.53 6.89 8.84
C SER A 457 -26.51 6.41 7.78
N LEU A 458 -26.20 6.65 6.49
CA LEU A 458 -27.01 6.18 5.37
C LEU A 458 -27.01 4.66 5.28
N GLY A 459 -25.85 4.03 5.48
CA GLY A 459 -25.71 2.57 5.54
C GLY A 459 -26.53 1.96 6.67
N LYS A 460 -26.40 2.49 7.89
CA LYS A 460 -27.17 2.04 9.06
C LYS A 460 -28.69 2.15 8.86
N GLU A 461 -29.15 3.23 8.25
CA GLU A 461 -30.57 3.41 7.94
C GLU A 461 -31.07 2.36 6.92
N ASN A 462 -30.27 2.09 5.88
CA ASN A 462 -30.56 1.06 4.89
C ASN A 462 -30.60 -0.34 5.51
N ILE A 463 -29.65 -0.67 6.39
CA ILE A 463 -29.64 -1.94 7.14
C ILE A 463 -30.91 -2.05 7.99
N THR A 464 -31.26 -1.00 8.73
CA THR A 464 -32.44 -1.00 9.61
C THR A 464 -33.73 -1.20 8.82
N LYS A 465 -33.91 -0.48 7.71
CA LYS A 465 -35.08 -0.62 6.82
C LYS A 465 -35.13 -2.01 6.17
N GLY A 466 -33.98 -2.54 5.74
CA GLY A 466 -33.86 -3.89 5.18
C GLY A 466 -34.27 -4.96 6.19
N PHE A 467 -33.73 -4.89 7.42
CA PHE A 467 -34.06 -5.81 8.50
C PHE A 467 -35.55 -5.74 8.87
N LEU A 468 -36.11 -4.53 9.04
CA LEU A 468 -37.55 -4.36 9.31
C LEU A 468 -38.41 -4.91 8.17
N SER A 469 -38.02 -4.72 6.91
CA SER A 469 -38.74 -5.24 5.75
C SER A 469 -38.75 -6.77 5.72
N VAL A 470 -37.60 -7.40 5.97
CA VAL A 470 -37.49 -8.87 6.08
C VAL A 470 -38.31 -9.38 7.27
N LEU A 471 -38.23 -8.71 8.42
CA LEU A 471 -38.97 -9.09 9.62
C LEU A 471 -40.48 -9.04 9.41
N TYR A 472 -41.01 -7.92 8.88
CA TYR A 472 -42.45 -7.79 8.61
C TYR A 472 -42.91 -8.75 7.51
N GLY A 473 -42.12 -8.93 6.45
CA GLY A 473 -42.41 -9.91 5.40
C GLY A 473 -42.43 -11.35 5.93
N MET A 474 -41.47 -11.71 6.77
CA MET A 474 -41.41 -13.00 7.44
C MET A 474 -42.62 -13.21 8.35
N ILE A 475 -42.96 -12.25 9.22
CA ILE A 475 -44.15 -12.36 10.09
C ILE A 475 -45.42 -12.55 9.25
N ALA A 476 -45.58 -11.81 8.15
CA ALA A 476 -46.73 -11.95 7.26
C ALA A 476 -46.80 -13.36 6.63
N ILE A 477 -45.67 -13.90 6.16
CA ILE A 477 -45.59 -15.26 5.59
C ILE A 477 -45.90 -16.31 6.65
N LEU A 478 -45.32 -16.20 7.85
CA LEU A 478 -45.56 -17.14 8.95
C LEU A 478 -47.04 -17.16 9.34
N ILE A 479 -47.68 -15.98 9.48
CA ILE A 479 -49.12 -15.89 9.75
C ILE A 479 -49.93 -16.53 8.63
N PHE A 480 -49.60 -16.24 7.37
CA PHE A 480 -50.29 -16.81 6.22
C PHE A 480 -50.18 -18.34 6.19
N MET A 481 -48.98 -18.89 6.38
CA MET A 481 -48.72 -20.33 6.39
C MET A 481 -49.45 -21.02 7.55
N ALA A 482 -49.39 -20.45 8.74
CA ALA A 482 -50.09 -20.97 9.92
C ALA A 482 -51.62 -20.95 9.73
N VAL A 483 -52.19 -19.91 9.13
CA VAL A 483 -53.65 -19.81 8.91
C VAL A 483 -54.10 -20.74 7.78
N TYR A 484 -53.41 -20.75 6.64
CA TYR A 484 -53.82 -21.50 5.45
C TYR A 484 -53.51 -23.00 5.55
N TYR A 485 -52.32 -23.36 6.03
CA TYR A 485 -51.84 -24.76 6.10
C TYR A 485 -51.87 -25.37 7.50
N ARG A 486 -52.30 -24.62 8.53
CA ARG A 486 -52.46 -25.07 9.93
C ARG A 486 -51.16 -25.72 10.46
N VAL A 487 -51.24 -26.97 10.92
CA VAL A 487 -50.12 -27.71 11.54
C VAL A 487 -48.98 -27.96 10.53
N PHE A 488 -49.31 -28.23 9.26
CA PHE A 488 -48.28 -28.39 8.23
C PHE A 488 -47.59 -27.06 7.91
N GLY A 489 -48.31 -25.95 8.01
CA GLY A 489 -47.75 -24.60 7.93
C GLY A 489 -46.71 -24.35 9.01
N LEU A 490 -47.03 -24.64 10.27
CA LEU A 490 -46.11 -24.48 11.39
C LEU A 490 -44.82 -25.31 11.25
N VAL A 491 -44.89 -26.51 10.66
CA VAL A 491 -43.68 -27.32 10.39
C VAL A 491 -42.83 -26.68 9.28
N ALA A 492 -43.46 -26.14 8.23
CA ALA A 492 -42.77 -25.43 7.17
C ALA A 492 -42.13 -24.13 7.69
N ASP A 493 -42.79 -23.42 8.58
CA ASP A 493 -42.29 -22.22 9.24
C ASP A 493 -41.01 -22.48 10.04
N VAL A 494 -40.96 -23.59 10.79
CA VAL A 494 -39.73 -24.02 11.48
C VAL A 494 -38.60 -24.30 10.49
N ALA A 495 -38.90 -24.97 9.37
CA ALA A 495 -37.90 -25.23 8.34
C ALA A 495 -37.40 -23.94 7.68
N LEU A 496 -38.29 -22.96 7.46
CA LEU A 496 -37.96 -21.66 6.90
C LEU A 496 -37.04 -20.87 7.83
N LEU A 497 -37.35 -20.82 9.14
CA LEU A 497 -36.51 -20.16 10.14
C LEU A 497 -35.12 -20.80 10.21
N LEU A 498 -35.05 -22.14 10.23
CA LEU A 498 -33.77 -22.85 10.20
C LEU A 498 -32.97 -22.57 8.93
N ASN A 499 -33.64 -22.49 7.78
CA ASN A 499 -32.98 -22.14 6.52
C ASN A 499 -32.36 -20.73 6.58
N ILE A 500 -33.06 -19.74 7.14
CA ILE A 500 -32.52 -18.38 7.28
C ILE A 500 -31.28 -18.38 8.17
N VAL A 501 -31.31 -19.08 9.31
CA VAL A 501 -30.14 -19.20 10.20
C VAL A 501 -28.96 -19.82 9.45
N LEU A 502 -29.20 -20.88 8.66
CA LEU A 502 -28.14 -21.52 7.88
C LEU A 502 -27.60 -20.62 6.76
N ILE A 503 -28.45 -19.83 6.09
CA ILE A 503 -28.00 -18.85 5.08
C ILE A 503 -27.10 -17.81 5.73
N VAL A 504 -27.50 -17.25 6.88
CA VAL A 504 -26.69 -16.27 7.62
C VAL A 504 -25.37 -16.90 8.05
N ALA A 505 -25.39 -18.15 8.52
CA ALA A 505 -24.19 -18.87 8.93
C ALA A 505 -23.22 -19.21 7.79
N VAL A 506 -23.68 -19.24 6.54
CA VAL A 506 -22.82 -19.48 5.35
C VAL A 506 -22.24 -18.17 4.82
N LEU A 507 -22.96 -17.05 5.02
CA LEU A 507 -22.50 -15.71 4.65
C LEU A 507 -21.56 -15.09 5.71
N SER A 508 -21.54 -15.67 6.90
CA SER A 508 -20.66 -15.36 8.03
C SER A 508 -19.50 -16.34 8.02
#